data_AF-J0PVP4-F1
#
_entry.id   AF-J0PVP4-F1
#
_cell.length_a   1.000
_cell.length_b   1.000
_cell.length_c   1.000
_cell.angle_alpha   90.00
_cell.angle_beta   90.00
_cell.angle_gamma   90.00
#
_symmetry.space_group_name_H-M   'P 1'
#
loop_
_entity.id
_entity.type
_entity.pdbx_description
1 polymer ?
#
loop_
_entity_poly.entity_id
_entity_poly.type
_entity_poly.pdbx_seq_one_letter_code
_entity_poly.pdbx_strand_id
1 'polypeptide(L)'
;MFAGVTMEAMALNIMATTILFVVTSGFTMIGLGVGMHFVLREVTKYDHNQFRVLFAWLNTRGKQKNLSRWGGASVSPLRLIRTYKELSK
;
A
#
# COMPACT_ATOMS: atom_id res chain seq x y z
N MET A 1 8.41 -6.92 -11.42
CA MET A 1 9.37 -6.70 -10.32
C MET A 1 10.67 -6.20 -10.94
N PHE A 2 11.39 -5.30 -10.29
CA PHE A 2 12.66 -4.73 -10.73
C PHE A 2 13.65 -4.76 -9.56
N ALA A 3 14.88 -5.24 -9.80
CA ALA A 3 15.92 -5.39 -8.77
C ALA A 3 15.50 -6.17 -7.49
N GLY A 4 14.55 -7.10 -7.61
CA GLY A 4 14.04 -7.90 -6.47
C GLY A 4 12.92 -7.22 -5.66
N VAL A 5 12.44 -6.05 -6.10
CA VAL A 5 11.32 -5.30 -5.51
C VAL A 5 10.13 -5.25 -6.48
N THR A 6 8.90 -5.13 -5.98
CA THR A 6 7.73 -4.93 -6.85
C THR A 6 7.75 -3.55 -7.51
N MET A 7 7.08 -3.40 -8.65
CA MET A 7 7.02 -2.10 -9.34
C MET A 7 6.32 -1.06 -8.46
N GLU A 8 5.33 -1.46 -7.66
CA GLU A 8 4.61 -0.53 -6.80
C GLU A 8 5.48 -0.03 -5.63
N ALA A 9 6.25 -0.93 -5.00
CA ALA A 9 7.17 -0.55 -3.93
C ALA A 9 8.34 0.32 -4.44
N MET A 10 8.83 0.06 -5.65
CA MET A 10 9.83 0.91 -6.29
C MET A 10 9.28 2.32 -6.55
N ALA A 11 8.05 2.42 -7.05
CA ALA A 11 7.38 3.71 -7.26
C ALA A 11 7.21 4.49 -5.94
N LEU A 12 6.80 3.81 -4.86
CA LEU A 12 6.70 4.43 -3.53
C LEU A 12 8.06 4.93 -3.03
N ASN A 13 9.12 4.12 -3.19
CA ASN A 13 10.45 4.52 -2.76
C ASN A 13 10.90 5.78 -3.50
N ILE A 14 10.84 5.77 -4.84
CA ILE A 14 11.25 6.91 -5.67
C ILE A 14 10.42 8.16 -5.33
N MET A 15 9.11 8.02 -5.15
CA MET A 15 8.24 9.14 -4.80
C MET A 15 8.62 9.74 -3.44
N ALA A 16 8.80 8.90 -2.41
CA ALA A 16 9.20 9.34 -1.08
C ALA A 16 10.58 10.01 -1.09
N THR A 17 11.56 9.41 -1.77
CA THR A 17 12.93 9.93 -1.83
C THR A 17 13.01 11.23 -2.61
N THR A 18 12.21 11.37 -3.67
CA THR A 18 12.14 12.61 -4.45
C THR A 18 11.51 13.73 -3.64
N ILE A 19 10.43 13.45 -2.89
CA ILE A 19 9.82 14.44 -1.99
C ILE A 19 10.83 14.90 -0.93
N LEU A 20 11.52 13.97 -0.28
CA LEU A 20 12.54 14.29 0.74
C LEU A 20 13.71 15.09 0.15
N PHE A 21 14.14 14.73 -1.06
CA PHE A 21 15.18 15.45 -1.79
C PHE A 21 14.76 16.90 -2.06
N VAL A 22 13.54 17.13 -2.54
CA VAL A 22 13.02 18.48 -2.80
C VAL A 22 12.91 19.30 -1.51
N VAL A 23 12.37 18.71 -0.44
CA VAL A 23 12.20 19.39 0.85
C VAL A 23 13.53 19.77 1.49
N THR A 24 14.54 18.90 1.38
CA THR A 24 15.84 19.10 2.04
C THR A 24 16.84 19.85 1.15
N SER A 25 16.60 19.88 -0.16
CA SER A 25 17.49 20.47 -1.17
C SER A 25 18.94 19.95 -1.08
N GLY A 26 19.12 18.69 -0.67
CA GLY A 26 20.42 18.09 -0.40
C GLY A 26 20.54 16.66 -0.94
N PHE A 27 21.70 16.33 -1.52
CA PHE A 27 21.98 15.02 -2.12
C PHE A 27 22.08 13.86 -1.13
N THR A 28 22.22 14.14 0.16
CA THR A 28 22.27 13.13 1.23
C THR A 28 21.03 12.25 1.27
N MET A 29 19.88 12.77 0.85
CA MET A 29 18.60 12.04 0.82
C MET A 29 18.57 10.89 -0.20
N ILE A 30 19.45 10.91 -1.21
CA ILE A 30 19.57 9.80 -2.18
C ILE A 30 20.07 8.53 -1.48
N GLY A 31 21.03 8.65 -0.56
CA GLY A 31 21.55 7.50 0.20
C GLY A 31 20.48 6.82 1.06
N LEU A 32 19.58 7.62 1.66
CA LEU A 32 18.44 7.11 2.40
C LEU A 32 17.47 6.32 1.50
N GLY A 33 17.27 6.76 0.26
CA GLY A 33 16.49 6.03 -0.73
C GLY A 33 17.06 4.67 -1.11
N VAL A 34 18.38 4.57 -1.21
CA VAL A 34 19.07 3.30 -1.43
C VAL A 34 18.88 2.38 -0.21
N GLY A 35 19.05 2.90 1.01
CA GLY A 35 18.82 2.12 2.24
C GLY A 35 17.38 1.61 2.34
N MET A 36 16.40 2.46 2.05
CA MET A 36 14.98 2.10 2.06
C MET A 36 14.64 1.04 1.00
N HIS A 37 15.32 1.04 -0.15
CA HIS A 37 15.16 0.02 -1.18
C HIS A 37 15.52 -1.39 -0.66
N PHE A 38 16.58 -1.53 0.14
CA PHE A 38 16.96 -2.82 0.73
C PHE A 38 15.92 -3.33 1.73
N VAL A 39 15.33 -2.45 2.53
CA VAL A 39 14.25 -2.82 3.45
C VAL A 39 13.03 -3.32 2.66
N LEU A 40 12.63 -2.59 1.62
CA LEU A 40 11.51 -2.99 0.77
C LEU A 40 11.78 -4.34 0.07
N ARG A 41 13.02 -4.58 -0.36
CA ARG A 41 13.44 -5.86 -0.94
C ARG A 41 13.25 -7.01 0.03
N GLU A 42 13.65 -6.86 1.28
CA GLU A 42 13.46 -7.92 2.29
C GLU A 42 11.99 -8.15 2.60
N VAL A 43 11.15 -7.11 2.60
CA VAL A 43 9.69 -7.26 2.75
C VAL A 43 9.10 -8.04 1.58
N THR A 44 9.41 -7.66 0.33
CA THR A 44 8.89 -8.33 -0.87
C THR A 44 9.31 -9.78 -1.02
N LYS A 45 10.37 -10.21 -0.33
CA LYS A 45 10.86 -11.59 -0.35
C LYS A 45 9.88 -12.57 0.29
N TYR A 46 9.09 -12.13 1.29
CA TYR A 46 8.14 -12.99 1.99
C TYR A 46 6.86 -13.20 1.17
N ASP A 47 6.34 -12.16 0.53
CA ASP A 47 5.24 -12.26 -0.43
C ASP A 47 5.31 -11.13 -1.46
N HIS A 48 5.47 -11.54 -2.72
CA HIS A 48 5.60 -10.65 -3.86
C HIS A 48 4.35 -9.82 -4.14
N ASN A 49 3.20 -10.19 -3.57
CA ASN A 49 1.91 -9.56 -3.85
C ASN A 49 1.46 -8.56 -2.78
N GLN A 50 2.20 -8.41 -1.69
CA GLN A 50 1.81 -7.60 -0.53
C GLN A 50 1.49 -6.15 -0.90
N PHE A 51 2.34 -5.52 -1.71
CA PHE A 51 2.14 -4.11 -2.12
C PHE A 51 0.92 -3.96 -3.02
N ARG A 52 0.64 -4.91 -3.93
CA ARG A 52 -0.57 -4.87 -4.75
C ARG A 52 -1.84 -4.97 -3.90
N VAL A 53 -1.84 -5.84 -2.89
CA VAL A 53 -2.95 -5.97 -1.93
C VAL A 53 -3.10 -4.69 -1.10
N LEU A 54 -1.99 -4.11 -0.63
CA LEU A 54 -1.99 -2.84 0.09
C LEU A 54 -2.60 -1.71 -0.74
N PHE A 55 -2.21 -1.60 -2.02
CA PHE A 55 -2.77 -0.61 -2.93
C PHE A 55 -4.25 -0.85 -3.25
N ALA A 56 -4.67 -2.11 -3.42
CA ALA A 56 -6.08 -2.45 -3.57
C ALA A 56 -6.89 -2.05 -2.33
N TRP A 57 -6.35 -2.27 -1.13
CA TRP A 57 -6.95 -1.84 0.12
C TRP A 57 -7.01 -0.31 0.24
N LEU A 58 -5.93 0.40 -0.10
CA LEU A 58 -5.90 1.87 -0.10
C LEU A 58 -6.95 2.46 -1.04
N ASN A 59 -7.08 1.90 -2.25
CA ASN A 59 -8.05 2.37 -3.22
C ASN A 59 -9.51 2.10 -2.82
N THR A 60 -9.76 1.07 -2.02
CA THR A 60 -11.10 0.69 -1.58
C THR A 60 -11.42 1.30 -0.20
N ARG A 61 -10.79 0.82 0.87
CA ARG A 61 -11.06 1.27 2.24
C ARG A 61 -10.35 2.59 2.56
N GLY A 62 -9.10 2.74 2.13
CA GLY A 62 -8.26 3.89 2.53
C GLY A 62 -8.78 5.25 2.02
N LYS A 63 -9.33 5.30 0.81
CA LYS A 63 -9.91 6.52 0.22
C LYS A 63 -11.34 6.81 0.69
N GLN A 64 -11.97 5.89 1.42
CA GLN A 64 -13.39 6.00 1.74
C GLN A 64 -13.63 6.89 2.97
N LYS A 65 -14.02 8.15 2.73
CA LYS A 65 -14.30 9.14 3.78
C LYS A 65 -15.50 8.80 4.67
N ASN A 66 -16.48 8.07 4.13
CA ASN A 66 -17.74 7.79 4.81
C ASN A 66 -17.80 6.36 5.40
N LEU A 67 -16.64 5.71 5.61
CA LEU A 67 -16.59 4.33 6.10
C LEU A 67 -17.34 4.15 7.42
N SER A 68 -17.23 5.10 8.35
CA SER A 68 -17.94 5.06 9.64
C SER A 68 -19.47 5.16 9.48
N ARG A 69 -19.95 5.89 8.46
CA ARG A 69 -21.38 6.08 8.22
C ARG A 69 -22.04 4.88 7.54
N TRP A 70 -21.33 4.19 6.64
CA TRP A 70 -21.89 3.09 5.85
C TRP A 70 -21.53 1.69 6.37
N GLY A 71 -20.58 1.58 7.31
CA GLY A 71 -20.23 0.33 7.99
C GLY A 71 -19.44 -0.67 7.14
N GLY A 72 -19.06 -0.31 5.91
CA GLY A 72 -18.30 -1.17 5.02
C GLY A 72 -17.69 -0.40 3.86
N ALA A 73 -16.53 -0.87 3.39
CA ALA A 73 -15.92 -0.40 2.15
C ALA A 73 -16.16 -1.46 1.09
N SER A 74 -17.18 -1.22 0.28
CA SER A 74 -17.58 -2.04 -0.85
C SER A 74 -17.68 -1.13 -2.06
N VAL A 75 -17.34 -1.64 -3.24
CA VAL A 75 -17.57 -0.95 -4.51
C VAL A 75 -19.07 -0.80 -4.80
N SER A 76 -19.90 -1.58 -4.10
CA SER A 76 -21.35 -1.48 -4.12
C SER A 76 -21.85 -0.46 -3.08
N PRO A 77 -22.73 0.48 -3.46
CA PRO A 77 -23.37 1.41 -2.53
C PRO A 77 -24.37 0.74 -1.58
N LEU A 78 -24.64 -0.57 -1.76
CA LEU A 78 -25.53 -1.33 -0.91
C LEU A 78 -24.80 -1.75 0.37
N ARG A 79 -25.53 -1.62 1.49
CA ARG A 79 -25.08 -2.12 2.80
C ARG A 79 -24.74 -3.61 2.66
N LEU A 80 -23.53 -4.00 3.03
CA LEU A 80 -23.14 -5.41 3.03
C LEU A 80 -23.94 -6.13 4.14
N ILE A 81 -25.07 -6.73 3.79
CA ILE A 81 -25.84 -7.59 4.68
C ILE A 81 -25.10 -8.93 4.73
N ARG A 82 -24.29 -9.14 5.77
CA ARG A 82 -23.68 -10.46 6.02
C ARG A 82 -24.71 -11.36 6.69
N THR A 83 -25.40 -12.17 5.90
CA THR A 83 -26.22 -13.27 6.41
C THR A 83 -25.29 -14.46 6.69
N TYR A 84 -24.78 -14.58 7.91
CA TYR A 84 -24.06 -15.79 8.33
C TYR A 84 -25.08 -16.90 8.58
N LYS A 85 -25.38 -17.72 7.57
CA LYS A 85 -26.23 -18.92 7.74
C LYS A 85 -25.46 -20.25 7.65
N GLU A 86 -24.15 -20.23 7.40
CA GLU A 86 -23.39 -21.46 7.09
C GLU A 86 -22.36 -21.90 8.16
N LEU A 87 -22.50 -21.47 9.41
CA LEU A 87 -21.64 -21.95 10.51
C LEU A 87 -22.42 -22.58 11.68
N SER A 88 -23.65 -23.02 11.43
CA SER A 88 -24.37 -23.94 12.31
C SER A 88 -24.17 -25.37 11.78
N LYS A 89 -23.10 -26.02 12.23
CA LYS A 89 -22.98 -27.48 12.17
C LYS A 89 -23.28 -28.04 13.55
#